data_AF-A0A7S3VMK6-F1
#
_entry.id   AF-A0A7S3VMK6-F1
#
_cell.length_a   1.000
_cell.length_b   1.000
_cell.length_c   1.000
_cell.angle_alpha   90.00
_cell.angle_beta   90.00
_cell.angle_gamma   90.00
#
_symmetry.space_group_name_H-M   'P 1'
#
loop_
_entity.id
_entity.type
_entity.pdbx_description
1 polymer ?
#
loop_
_entity_poly.entity_id
_entity_poly.type
_entity_poly.pdbx_seq_one_letter_code
_entity_poly.pdbx_strand_id
1 'polypeptide(L)'
;QQQQQQQQQQQVPPAEVTSTLQLVSFPATLVEHVRAATRQCSDVPRLLDAAGLLCHLLPYSNPCRRSAYQGIMVLLANKFPKVRRHAAEQLYLALLALEPHETGGPDEGTSAEAAEAAQELLVSTAWDEDIGVVKAARDNIAAHLQVPLPAMRAPAGSQARSKKEGAKDEYASYASLLADFARGGDF
;
A
#
# COMPACT_ATOMS: atom_id res chain seq x y z
N GLN A 1 -57.21 -32.03 -21.71
CA GLN A 1 -56.09 -32.79 -21.11
C GLN A 1 -54.71 -32.16 -21.32
N GLN A 2 -54.53 -31.09 -22.10
CA GLN A 2 -53.22 -30.42 -22.24
C GLN A 2 -52.98 -29.20 -21.32
N GLN A 3 -53.99 -28.75 -20.55
CA GLN A 3 -53.83 -27.60 -19.64
C GLN A 3 -53.51 -27.97 -18.18
N GLN A 4 -53.39 -29.26 -17.84
CA GLN A 4 -53.07 -29.70 -16.47
C GLN A 4 -51.59 -30.09 -16.27
N GLN A 5 -50.72 -29.96 -17.28
CA GLN A 5 -49.30 -30.31 -17.18
C GLN A 5 -48.34 -29.12 -16.91
N GLN A 6 -48.84 -27.89 -16.77
CA GLN A 6 -47.98 -26.71 -16.53
C GLN A 6 -47.89 -26.25 -15.07
N GLN A 7 -48.43 -26.99 -14.10
CA GLN A 7 -48.43 -26.59 -12.69
C GLN A 7 -47.59 -27.45 -11.74
N GLN A 8 -46.67 -28.28 -12.25
CA GLN A 8 -45.74 -29.01 -11.39
C GLN A 8 -44.29 -28.60 -11.63
N GLN A 9 -43.68 -28.18 -10.50
CA GLN A 9 -42.25 -28.06 -10.25
C GLN A 9 -41.59 -26.73 -10.63
N GLN A 10 -42.11 -25.67 -10.01
CA GLN A 10 -41.26 -24.57 -9.55
C GLN A 10 -41.24 -24.63 -8.02
N GLN A 11 -40.39 -25.50 -7.48
CA GLN A 11 -40.10 -25.60 -6.05
C GLN A 11 -38.68 -25.07 -5.85
N VAL A 12 -38.59 -23.78 -5.53
CA VAL A 12 -37.36 -23.16 -5.03
C VAL A 12 -37.16 -23.66 -3.59
N PRO A 13 -36.00 -24.23 -3.23
CA PRO A 13 -35.77 -24.73 -1.88
C PRO A 13 -35.76 -23.56 -0.86
N PRO A 14 -36.23 -23.79 0.38
CA PRO A 14 -36.25 -22.77 1.40
C PRO A 14 -34.82 -22.37 1.75
N ALA A 15 -34.57 -21.06 1.80
CA ALA A 15 -33.33 -20.49 2.29
C ALA A 15 -33.08 -21.01 3.72
N GLU A 16 -32.13 -21.93 3.85
CA GLU A 16 -31.58 -22.34 5.13
C GLU A 16 -30.98 -21.09 5.78
N VAL A 17 -31.63 -20.62 6.84
CA VAL A 17 -31.11 -19.60 7.74
C VAL A 17 -30.00 -20.26 8.55
N THR A 18 -28.87 -20.51 7.91
CA THR A 18 -27.63 -20.92 8.57
C THR A 18 -27.18 -19.72 9.38
N SER A 19 -27.43 -19.77 10.68
CA SER A 19 -26.89 -18.84 11.66
C SER A 19 -25.37 -18.88 11.56
N THR A 20 -24.80 -17.95 10.79
CA THR A 20 -23.37 -17.84 10.56
C THR A 20 -22.73 -17.20 11.79
N LEU A 21 -22.16 -18.05 12.64
CA LEU A 21 -21.03 -17.61 13.46
C LEU A 21 -19.93 -17.20 12.48
N GLN A 22 -19.83 -15.90 12.16
CA GLN A 22 -18.79 -15.38 11.29
C GLN A 22 -17.43 -15.60 11.95
N LEU A 23 -16.78 -16.72 11.64
CA LEU A 23 -15.36 -16.90 11.84
C LEU A 23 -14.65 -15.79 11.07
N VAL A 24 -14.00 -14.88 11.79
CA VAL A 24 -13.22 -13.80 11.17
C VAL A 24 -12.14 -14.45 10.31
N SER A 25 -12.15 -14.13 9.01
CA SER A 25 -11.20 -14.69 8.04
C SER A 25 -9.75 -14.41 8.46
N PHE A 26 -8.87 -15.42 8.40
CA PHE A 26 -7.47 -15.29 8.81
C PHE A 26 -6.74 -14.14 8.08
N PRO A 27 -6.81 -14.00 6.74
CA PRO A 27 -6.23 -12.87 6.03
C PRO A 27 -6.74 -11.50 6.52
N ALA A 28 -8.04 -11.39 6.80
CA ALA A 28 -8.65 -10.16 7.30
C ALA A 28 -8.17 -9.81 8.72
N THR A 29 -7.87 -10.82 9.54
CA THR A 29 -7.27 -10.61 10.87
C THR A 29 -5.79 -10.22 10.72
N LEU A 30 -5.05 -10.92 9.87
CA LEU A 30 -3.62 -10.72 9.65
C LEU A 30 -3.33 -9.31 9.12
N VAL A 31 -4.09 -8.84 8.13
CA VAL A 31 -3.89 -7.49 7.55
C VAL A 31 -4.03 -6.40 8.62
N GLU A 32 -4.99 -6.53 9.54
CA GLU A 32 -5.18 -5.56 10.61
C GLU A 32 -4.05 -5.62 11.66
N HIS A 33 -3.52 -6.81 11.95
CA HIS A 33 -2.36 -6.95 12.83
C HIS A 33 -1.10 -6.35 12.19
N VAL A 34 -0.85 -6.60 10.91
CA VAL A 34 0.29 -6.02 10.18
C VAL A 34 0.16 -4.49 10.13
N ARG A 35 -1.01 -3.96 9.80
CA ARG A 35 -1.27 -2.51 9.82
C ARG A 35 -1.10 -1.91 11.22
N ALA A 36 -1.56 -2.58 12.27
CA ALA A 36 -1.36 -2.12 13.63
C ALA A 36 0.13 -2.09 13.99
N ALA A 37 0.89 -3.10 13.57
CA ALA A 37 2.33 -3.21 13.80
C ALA A 37 3.17 -2.16 13.05
N THR A 38 2.68 -1.60 11.95
CA THR A 38 3.37 -0.54 11.19
C THR A 38 3.04 0.87 11.69
N ARG A 39 1.96 1.06 12.45
CA ARG A 39 1.60 2.38 13.02
C ARG A 39 2.71 2.89 13.93
N GLN A 40 3.23 4.06 13.60
CA GLN A 40 4.32 4.73 14.34
C GLN A 40 5.59 3.88 14.50
N CYS A 41 5.75 2.81 13.70
CA CYS A 41 6.94 1.99 13.72
C CYS A 41 8.12 2.75 13.08
N SER A 42 9.29 2.67 13.70
CA SER A 42 10.55 3.22 13.18
C SER A 42 11.60 2.17 12.82
N ASP A 43 11.27 0.88 13.03
CA ASP A 43 12.12 -0.25 12.67
C ASP A 43 12.03 -0.52 11.17
N VAL A 44 13.08 -0.17 10.43
CA VAL A 44 13.10 -0.26 8.97
C VAL A 44 12.93 -1.70 8.48
N PRO A 45 13.74 -2.70 8.90
CA PRO A 45 13.50 -4.11 8.55
C PRO A 45 12.05 -4.55 8.70
N ARG A 46 11.43 -4.28 9.85
CA ARG A 46 10.03 -4.62 10.11
C ARG A 46 9.05 -3.95 9.14
N LEU A 47 9.31 -2.71 8.76
CA LEU A 47 8.52 -1.99 7.76
C LEU A 47 8.67 -2.59 6.36
N LEU A 48 9.85 -3.09 6.00
CA LEU A 48 10.09 -3.79 4.73
C LEU A 48 9.31 -5.11 4.70
N ASP A 49 9.42 -5.92 5.76
CA ASP A 49 8.68 -7.18 5.88
C ASP A 49 7.16 -6.94 5.82
N ALA A 50 6.68 -5.90 6.50
CA ALA A 50 5.27 -5.52 6.45
C ALA A 50 4.84 -5.10 5.04
N ALA A 51 5.68 -4.42 4.26
CA ALA A 51 5.35 -4.06 2.88
C ALA A 51 5.14 -5.31 2.02
N GLY A 52 6.05 -6.29 2.09
CA GLY A 52 5.93 -7.55 1.39
C GLY A 52 4.68 -8.34 1.81
N LEU A 53 4.46 -8.48 3.13
CA LEU A 53 3.27 -9.17 3.66
C LEU A 53 1.96 -8.52 3.21
N LEU A 54 1.85 -7.19 3.22
CA LEU A 54 0.65 -6.50 2.75
C LEU A 54 0.43 -6.74 1.24
N CYS A 55 1.49 -6.76 0.43
CA CYS A 55 1.39 -7.05 -1.00
C CYS A 55 0.92 -8.48 -1.26
N HIS A 56 1.39 -9.47 -0.48
CA HIS A 56 0.91 -10.85 -0.56
C HIS A 56 -0.55 -11.04 -0.13
N LEU A 57 -1.14 -10.05 0.53
CA LEU A 57 -2.54 -10.07 0.97
C LEU A 57 -3.52 -9.45 -0.05
N LEU A 58 -3.02 -8.89 -1.16
CA LEU A 58 -3.85 -8.29 -2.21
C LEU A 58 -4.79 -9.26 -2.95
N PRO A 59 -4.40 -10.53 -3.25
CA PRO A 59 -5.31 -11.45 -3.94
C PRO A 59 -6.61 -11.71 -3.18
N TYR A 60 -6.58 -11.69 -1.85
CA TYR A 60 -7.73 -11.98 -1.01
C TYR A 60 -8.81 -10.92 -1.12
N SER A 61 -10.07 -11.32 -1.23
CA SER A 61 -11.21 -10.42 -1.37
C SER A 61 -11.42 -9.48 -0.17
N ASN A 62 -12.30 -8.50 -0.35
CA ASN A 62 -12.60 -7.51 0.67
C ASN A 62 -13.20 -8.15 1.94
N PRO A 63 -12.86 -7.64 3.14
CA PRO A 63 -12.16 -6.37 3.42
C PRO A 63 -10.63 -6.42 3.37
N CYS A 64 -10.02 -7.59 3.14
CA CYS A 64 -8.57 -7.78 3.23
C CYS A 64 -7.80 -6.90 2.25
N ARG A 65 -8.12 -6.97 0.95
CA ARG A 65 -7.51 -6.17 -0.11
C ARG A 65 -7.55 -4.68 0.17
N ARG A 66 -8.72 -4.14 0.54
CA ARG A 66 -8.90 -2.74 0.93
C ARG A 66 -7.90 -2.33 2.00
N SER A 67 -7.82 -3.10 3.08
CA SER A 67 -6.92 -2.83 4.20
C SER A 67 -5.45 -2.94 3.79
N ALA A 68 -5.11 -3.93 2.98
CA ALA A 68 -3.75 -4.15 2.48
C ALA A 68 -3.28 -2.95 1.65
N TYR A 69 -4.05 -2.54 0.64
CA TYR A 69 -3.75 -1.35 -0.14
C TYR A 69 -3.61 -0.10 0.72
N GLN A 70 -4.50 0.14 1.67
CA GLN A 70 -4.38 1.28 2.59
C GLN A 70 -3.06 1.27 3.37
N GLY A 71 -2.62 0.09 3.84
CA GLY A 71 -1.33 -0.09 4.49
C GLY A 71 -0.17 0.25 3.55
N ILE A 72 -0.21 -0.27 2.32
CA ILE A 72 0.83 -0.02 1.30
C ILE A 72 0.90 1.46 0.94
N MET A 73 -0.24 2.14 0.75
CA MET A 73 -0.28 3.58 0.48
C MET A 73 0.37 4.40 1.61
N VAL A 74 0.25 3.97 2.87
CA VAL A 74 0.97 4.60 3.98
C VAL A 74 2.49 4.37 3.89
N LEU A 75 2.92 3.18 3.49
CA LEU A 75 4.34 2.83 3.35
C LEU A 75 5.01 3.51 2.15
N LEU A 76 4.29 3.72 1.05
CA LEU A 76 4.77 4.48 -0.12
C LEU A 76 5.11 5.94 0.23
N ALA A 77 4.41 6.53 1.20
CA ALA A 77 4.68 7.87 1.71
C ALA A 77 5.39 7.87 3.09
N ASN A 78 6.18 6.83 3.38
CA ASN A 78 6.92 6.76 4.63
C ASN A 78 8.08 7.77 4.67
N LYS A 79 8.50 8.19 5.87
CA LYS A 79 9.65 9.10 6.07
C LYS A 79 11.00 8.48 5.67
N PHE A 80 11.08 7.15 5.56
CA PHE A 80 12.32 6.45 5.21
C PHE A 80 12.35 6.13 3.70
N PRO A 81 13.26 6.73 2.92
CA PRO A 81 13.40 6.47 1.47
C PRO A 81 13.48 4.99 1.11
N LYS A 82 14.23 4.21 1.88
CA LYS A 82 14.37 2.75 1.68
C LYS A 82 13.04 2.01 1.77
N VAL A 83 12.16 2.40 2.69
CA VAL A 83 10.83 1.78 2.85
C VAL A 83 9.94 2.12 1.66
N ARG A 84 9.96 3.38 1.20
CA ARG A 84 9.18 3.84 0.05
C ARG A 84 9.53 3.07 -1.21
N ARG A 85 10.83 3.02 -1.55
CA ARG A 85 11.35 2.28 -2.72
C ARG A 85 10.97 0.80 -2.65
N HIS A 86 11.22 0.16 -1.51
CA HIS A 86 10.89 -1.26 -1.36
C HIS A 86 9.38 -1.52 -1.47
N ALA A 87 8.53 -0.69 -0.85
CA ALA A 87 7.08 -0.82 -0.97
C ALA A 87 6.60 -0.65 -2.42
N ALA A 88 7.22 0.25 -3.19
CA ALA A 88 6.91 0.44 -4.61
C ALA A 88 7.31 -0.78 -5.45
N GLU A 89 8.51 -1.32 -5.23
CA GLU A 89 8.98 -2.56 -5.88
C GLU A 89 8.05 -3.75 -5.58
N GLN A 90 7.71 -3.96 -4.30
CA GLN A 90 6.81 -5.05 -3.89
C GLN A 90 5.41 -4.88 -4.49
N LEU A 91 4.88 -3.67 -4.49
CA LEU A 91 3.57 -3.40 -5.07
C LEU A 91 3.58 -3.61 -6.59
N TYR A 92 4.61 -3.15 -7.30
CA TYR A 92 4.74 -3.37 -8.74
C TYR A 92 4.74 -4.86 -9.08
N LEU A 93 5.56 -5.66 -8.37
CA LEU A 93 5.60 -7.12 -8.56
C LEU A 93 4.26 -7.78 -8.24
N ALA A 94 3.56 -7.33 -7.20
CA ALA A 94 2.23 -7.86 -6.87
C ALA A 94 1.20 -7.52 -7.95
N LEU A 95 1.19 -6.29 -8.47
CA LEU A 95 0.27 -5.89 -9.54
C LEU A 95 0.53 -6.64 -10.85
N LEU A 96 1.79 -7.01 -11.14
CA LEU A 96 2.11 -7.86 -12.30
C LEU A 96 1.56 -9.29 -12.17
N ALA A 97 1.41 -9.78 -10.93
CA ALA A 97 0.99 -11.15 -10.65
C ALA A 97 -0.54 -11.29 -10.47
N LEU A 98 -1.25 -10.18 -10.26
CA LEU A 98 -2.70 -10.17 -10.09
C LEU A 98 -3.41 -10.14 -11.44
N GLU A 99 -4.54 -10.84 -11.52
CA GLU A 99 -5.44 -10.69 -12.66
C GLU A 99 -6.16 -9.32 -12.60
N PRO A 100 -6.65 -8.78 -13.74
CA PRO A 100 -7.32 -7.47 -13.77
C PRO A 100 -8.50 -7.36 -12.80
N HIS A 101 -9.31 -8.42 -12.66
CA HIS A 101 -10.45 -8.47 -11.73
C HIS A 101 -10.03 -8.58 -10.25
N GLU A 102 -8.77 -8.90 -9.98
CA GLU A 102 -8.18 -8.96 -8.64
C GLU A 102 -7.42 -7.67 -8.29
N THR A 103 -7.23 -6.79 -9.27
CA THR A 103 -6.44 -5.58 -9.15
C THR A 103 -7.33 -4.38 -8.83
N GLY A 104 -6.90 -3.53 -7.90
CA GLY A 104 -7.56 -2.27 -7.62
C GLY A 104 -8.63 -2.33 -6.51
N GLY A 105 -9.56 -1.40 -6.60
CA GLY A 105 -10.39 -0.96 -5.49
C GLY A 105 -11.29 -2.04 -4.91
N PRO A 106 -11.90 -1.75 -3.76
CA PRO A 106 -12.58 -2.74 -2.94
C PRO A 106 -13.96 -3.19 -3.47
N ASP A 107 -14.41 -2.68 -4.60
CA ASP A 107 -15.76 -2.96 -5.11
C ASP A 107 -15.68 -3.81 -6.40
N GLU A 108 -15.19 -3.27 -7.51
CA GLU A 108 -15.22 -3.95 -8.82
C GLU A 108 -13.83 -4.17 -9.46
N GLY A 109 -12.76 -3.96 -8.71
CA GLY A 109 -11.40 -3.93 -9.26
C GLY A 109 -11.15 -2.65 -10.07
N THR A 110 -10.13 -2.63 -10.93
CA THR A 110 -9.80 -1.51 -11.80
C THR A 110 -9.59 -1.99 -13.23
N SER A 111 -9.66 -1.08 -14.21
CA SER A 111 -9.43 -1.45 -15.61
C SER A 111 -7.96 -1.83 -15.83
N ALA A 112 -7.68 -2.62 -16.87
CA ALA A 112 -6.31 -3.00 -17.21
C ALA A 112 -5.44 -1.77 -17.48
N GLU A 113 -5.97 -0.76 -18.18
CA GLU A 113 -5.27 0.49 -18.48
C GLU A 113 -4.95 1.28 -17.21
N ALA A 114 -5.85 1.29 -16.24
CA ALA A 114 -5.61 1.95 -14.96
C ALA A 114 -4.58 1.18 -14.11
N ALA A 115 -4.59 -0.15 -14.14
CA ALA A 115 -3.57 -0.97 -13.49
C ALA A 115 -2.18 -0.74 -14.13
N GLU A 116 -2.09 -0.70 -15.46
CA GLU A 116 -0.87 -0.40 -16.21
C GLU A 116 -0.34 1.01 -15.88
N ALA A 117 -1.21 2.02 -15.84
CA ALA A 117 -0.82 3.38 -15.46
C ALA A 117 -0.26 3.43 -14.02
N ALA A 118 -0.86 2.68 -13.09
CA ALA A 118 -0.33 2.56 -11.73
C ALA A 118 1.05 1.87 -11.70
N GLN A 119 1.24 0.81 -12.49
CA GLN A 119 2.52 0.12 -12.63
C GLN A 119 3.60 1.02 -13.22
N GLU A 120 3.29 1.81 -14.25
CA GLU A 120 4.21 2.78 -14.84
C GLU A 120 4.64 3.84 -13.81
N LEU A 121 3.70 4.39 -13.03
CA LEU A 121 4.01 5.33 -11.97
C LEU A 121 4.91 4.71 -10.90
N LEU A 122 4.72 3.43 -10.55
CA LEU A 122 5.54 2.75 -9.56
C LEU A 122 7.02 2.65 -9.97
N VAL A 123 7.31 2.43 -11.25
CA VAL A 123 8.69 2.27 -11.74
C VAL A 123 9.34 3.57 -12.21
N SER A 124 8.54 4.55 -12.64
CA SER A 124 9.04 5.86 -13.12
C SER A 124 9.25 6.88 -11.99
N THR A 125 8.59 6.70 -10.84
CA THR A 125 8.73 7.60 -9.69
C THR A 125 10.06 7.37 -8.96
N ALA A 126 10.81 8.45 -8.71
CA ALA A 126 11.98 8.42 -7.84
C ALA A 126 11.57 8.43 -6.35
N TRP A 127 11.49 7.24 -5.74
CA TRP A 127 10.96 7.05 -4.37
C TRP A 127 11.89 7.51 -3.24
N ASP A 128 13.09 7.99 -3.55
CA ASP A 128 14.03 8.61 -2.61
C ASP A 128 13.98 10.14 -2.58
N GLU A 129 13.18 10.76 -3.44
CA GLU A 129 12.99 12.20 -3.51
C GLU A 129 12.21 12.81 -2.32
N ASP A 130 11.98 14.12 -2.39
CA ASP A 130 11.14 14.86 -1.46
C ASP A 130 9.78 14.18 -1.22
N ILE A 131 9.32 14.27 0.03
CA ILE A 131 8.09 13.61 0.46
C ILE A 131 6.84 14.18 -0.20
N GLY A 132 6.85 15.44 -0.63
CA GLY A 132 5.77 16.07 -1.38
C GLY A 132 5.57 15.43 -2.76
N VAL A 133 6.67 15.26 -3.50
CA VAL A 133 6.67 14.61 -4.83
C VAL A 133 6.15 13.18 -4.73
N VAL A 134 6.69 12.42 -3.77
CA VAL A 134 6.26 11.03 -3.50
C VAL A 134 4.78 10.95 -3.13
N LYS A 135 4.28 11.86 -2.30
CA LYS A 135 2.85 11.85 -1.92
C LYS A 135 1.95 12.10 -3.11
N ALA A 136 2.31 13.01 -4.01
CA ALA A 136 1.55 13.24 -5.24
C ALA A 136 1.52 12.00 -6.13
N ALA A 137 2.67 11.33 -6.31
CA ALA A 137 2.74 10.07 -7.07
C ALA A 137 1.89 8.95 -6.44
N ARG A 138 1.98 8.78 -5.11
CA ARG A 138 1.12 7.85 -4.36
C ARG A 138 -0.37 8.17 -4.55
N ASP A 139 -0.75 9.43 -4.52
CA ASP A 139 -2.16 9.84 -4.64
C ASP A 139 -2.70 9.53 -6.04
N ASN A 140 -1.88 9.70 -7.08
CA ASN A 140 -2.22 9.27 -8.44
C ASN A 140 -2.35 7.75 -8.55
N ILE A 141 -1.42 6.99 -7.96
CA ILE A 141 -1.49 5.51 -7.91
C ILE A 141 -2.77 5.07 -7.20
N ALA A 142 -3.11 5.69 -6.06
CA ALA A 142 -4.32 5.38 -5.32
C ALA A 142 -5.59 5.69 -6.14
N ALA A 143 -5.58 6.76 -6.94
CA ALA A 143 -6.68 7.09 -7.85
C ALA A 143 -6.85 6.02 -8.95
N HIS A 144 -5.76 5.62 -9.61
CA HIS A 144 -5.78 4.57 -10.63
C HIS A 144 -6.25 3.22 -10.07
N LEU A 145 -5.80 2.87 -8.87
CA LEU A 145 -6.19 1.64 -8.19
C LEU A 145 -7.52 1.76 -7.43
N GLN A 146 -8.21 2.92 -7.49
CA GLN A 146 -9.46 3.18 -6.77
C GLN A 146 -9.37 2.85 -5.27
N VAL A 147 -8.21 3.10 -4.66
CA VAL A 147 -7.96 2.84 -3.23
C VAL A 147 -8.36 4.07 -2.43
N PRO A 148 -9.27 3.94 -1.44
CA PRO A 148 -9.59 5.05 -0.55
C PRO A 148 -8.39 5.36 0.34
N LEU A 149 -7.78 6.53 0.15
CA LEU A 149 -6.68 7.00 0.98
C LEU A 149 -7.17 7.26 2.41
N PRO A 150 -6.41 6.83 3.44
CA PRO A 150 -6.74 7.17 4.81
C PRO A 150 -6.74 8.69 4.97
N ALA A 151 -7.85 9.26 5.44
CA ALA A 151 -7.91 10.68 5.77
C ALA A 151 -6.82 10.98 6.82
N MET A 152 -5.76 11.66 6.41
CA MET A 152 -4.79 12.18 7.37
C MET A 152 -5.54 13.17 8.25
N ARG A 153 -5.70 12.84 9.54
CA ARG A 153 -6.19 13.81 10.52
C ARG A 153 -5.30 15.03 10.39
N ALA A 154 -5.88 16.16 9.97
CA ALA A 154 -5.17 17.43 9.97
C ALA A 154 -4.57 17.61 11.37
N PRO A 155 -3.28 17.95 11.50
CA PRO A 155 -2.73 18.28 12.80
C PRO A 155 -3.55 19.46 13.34
N ALA A 156 -4.22 19.25 14.47
CA ALA A 156 -4.85 20.34 15.19
C ALA A 156 -3.75 21.34 15.57
N GLY A 157 -3.69 22.46 14.85
CA GLY A 157 -2.94 23.66 15.20
C GLY A 157 -1.48 23.47 15.58
N SER A 158 -0.60 23.18 14.62
CA SER A 158 0.84 23.40 14.82
C SER A 158 1.19 24.78 14.26
N GLN A 159 1.33 25.78 15.15
CA GLN A 159 1.89 27.07 14.75
C GLN A 159 3.25 26.88 14.08
N ALA A 160 3.41 27.55 12.94
CA ALA A 160 4.62 27.55 12.13
C ALA A 160 5.81 28.06 12.97
N ARG A 161 6.79 27.18 13.23
CA ARG A 161 8.12 27.58 13.67
C ARG A 161 9.05 27.44 12.48
N SER A 162 9.19 28.53 11.73
CA SER A 162 10.16 28.66 10.65
C SER A 162 11.56 28.38 11.19
N LYS A 163 12.20 27.30 10.73
CA LYS A 163 13.61 27.03 11.00
C LYS A 163 14.35 26.93 9.67
N LYS A 164 15.00 28.06 9.36
CA LYS A 164 16.11 28.32 8.44
C LYS A 164 16.66 27.08 7.71
N GLU A 165 16.50 27.09 6.38
CA GLU A 165 17.24 26.26 5.44
C GLU A 165 18.73 26.55 5.57
N GLY A 166 19.49 25.54 5.99
CA GLY A 166 20.92 25.47 5.73
C GLY A 166 21.11 24.45 4.62
N ALA A 167 21.63 24.89 3.47
CA ALA A 167 22.02 24.04 2.36
C ALA A 167 22.85 22.86 2.91
N LYS A 168 22.31 21.65 2.81
CA LYS A 168 23.09 20.44 3.07
C LYS A 168 23.99 20.26 1.86
N ASP A 169 25.25 20.60 2.03
CA ASP A 169 26.30 20.25 1.08
C ASP A 169 26.41 18.71 1.05
N GLU A 170 25.86 18.11 -0.01
CA GLU A 170 25.87 16.66 -0.25
C GLU A 170 27.29 16.09 -0.39
N TYR A 171 28.31 16.94 -0.57
CA TYR A 171 29.71 16.56 -0.58
C TYR A 171 30.39 16.58 0.80
N ALA A 172 29.71 17.01 1.87
CA ALA A 172 30.31 17.05 3.22
C ALA A 172 30.75 15.66 3.71
N SER A 173 30.03 14.61 3.33
CA SER A 173 30.39 13.22 3.67
C SER A 173 31.60 12.75 2.87
N TYR A 174 31.80 13.22 1.64
CA TYR A 174 32.95 12.86 0.82
C TYR A 174 34.20 13.62 1.23
N ALA A 175 34.04 14.91 1.58
CA ALA A 175 35.12 15.74 2.11
C ALA A 175 35.68 15.18 3.42
N SER A 176 34.84 14.58 4.27
CA SER A 176 35.29 13.95 5.51
C SER A 176 36.19 12.73 5.27
N LEU A 177 35.89 11.92 4.25
CA LEU A 177 36.71 10.76 3.87
C LEU A 177 38.06 11.17 3.26
N LEU A 178 38.08 12.24 2.46
CA LEU A 178 39.32 12.82 1.93
C LEU A 178 40.17 13.46 3.04
N ALA A 179 39.53 14.09 4.01
CA ALA A 179 40.21 14.73 5.14
C ALA A 179 40.85 13.70 6.11
N ASP A 180 40.24 12.52 6.27
CA ASP A 180 40.83 11.41 7.04
C ASP A 180 42.03 10.79 6.29
N PHE A 181 41.94 10.63 4.97
CA PHE A 181 43.06 10.10 4.18
C PHE A 181 44.26 11.06 4.14
N ALA A 182 44.00 12.37 4.13
CA ALA A 182 45.04 13.39 4.18
C ALA A 182 45.68 13.55 5.58
N ARG A 183 45.06 13.02 6.64
CA ARG A 183 45.52 13.18 8.03
C ARG A 183 46.51 12.12 8.52
N GLY A 184 46.90 11.18 7.67
CA GLY A 184 48.00 10.26 7.96
C GLY A 184 47.64 9.22 9.02
N GLY A 185 47.19 8.04 8.57
CA GLY A 185 47.23 6.85 9.38
C GLY A 185 48.67 6.33 9.46
N ASP A 186 49.42 6.80 10.44
CA ASP A 186 50.45 5.97 11.08
C ASP A 186 49.70 4.97 11.97
N PHE A 187 49.62 3.72 11.53
CA PHE A 187 49.77 2.48 12.32
C PHE A 187 49.69 1.25 11.40
#